data_AF-A0A353GTJ7-F1
#
_entry.id   AF-A0A353GTJ7-F1
#
_cell.length_a   1.000
_cell.length_b   1.000
_cell.length_c   1.000
_cell.angle_alpha   90.00
_cell.angle_beta   90.00
_cell.angle_gamma   90.00
#
_symmetry.space_group_name_H-M   'P 1'
#
loop_
_entity.id
_entity.type
_entity.pdbx_description
1 polymer ?
#
loop_
_entity_poly.entity_id
_entity_poly.type
_entity_poly.pdbx_seq_one_letter_code
_entity_poly.pdbx_strand_id
1 'polypeptide(L)'
;RSQASFSPEGAGIRFGLLSIKNVGIGAIERIIIERKSGQYRSLFDFCRRVNNQLVNKRVLESLIKAGACNFPDSNRNQMMIGLDRILEKVGRRSTAHNQLSLMDSVITETESGAKLPSLPEFAPSELLLFEKEFLGVYLTGHPLDAWRERFAQNGITPIGELEEEPDGKDLLLGGVVTEWRVINTKSGSQMAGCKLEDLTGGVEVIVFPRLYATVKDNYQPDRVVVIKGKLEHQDEGVKVLASQLRWLESEAPRPLS
;
A
#
# COMPACT_ATOMS: atom_id res chain seq x y z
N ARG A 1 -1.27 -18.01 9.87
CA ARG A 1 -2.74 -18.18 9.95
C ARG A 1 -3.37 -18.18 8.56
N SER A 2 -3.06 -17.19 7.70
CA SER A 2 -3.59 -17.11 6.31
C SER A 2 -3.29 -18.34 5.46
N GLN A 3 -4.25 -18.72 4.62
CA GLN A 3 -4.12 -19.78 3.61
C GLN A 3 -3.76 -19.19 2.24
N ALA A 4 -3.73 -20.00 1.19
CA ALA A 4 -3.47 -19.52 -0.17
C ALA A 4 -4.58 -18.55 -0.63
N SER A 5 -5.83 -18.99 -0.57
CA SER A 5 -7.02 -18.18 -0.86
C SER A 5 -7.60 -17.55 0.40
N PHE A 6 -8.58 -16.65 0.20
CA PHE A 6 -9.40 -16.11 1.28
C PHE A 6 -10.04 -17.22 2.09
N SER A 7 -10.12 -17.03 3.41
CA SER A 7 -10.71 -18.00 4.33
C SER A 7 -11.55 -17.30 5.40
N PRO A 8 -12.69 -17.86 5.82
CA PRO A 8 -13.48 -17.29 6.91
C PRO A 8 -12.68 -17.32 8.23
N GLU A 9 -12.81 -16.27 9.02
CA GLU A 9 -12.23 -16.17 10.36
C GLU A 9 -13.15 -15.39 11.29
N GLY A 10 -13.82 -16.11 12.21
CA GLY A 10 -14.84 -15.51 13.06
C GLY A 10 -15.97 -14.90 12.21
N ALA A 11 -16.26 -13.62 12.45
CA ALA A 11 -17.25 -12.85 11.67
C ALA A 11 -16.66 -12.18 10.41
N GLY A 12 -15.35 -12.35 10.16
CA GLY A 12 -14.64 -11.70 9.06
C GLY A 12 -14.07 -12.66 8.03
N ILE A 13 -13.40 -12.09 7.04
CA ILE A 13 -12.66 -12.83 6.01
C ILE A 13 -11.18 -12.54 6.21
N ARG A 14 -10.37 -13.59 6.32
CA ARG A 14 -8.92 -13.49 6.33
C ARG A 14 -8.38 -13.48 4.91
N PHE A 15 -7.55 -12.48 4.60
CA PHE A 15 -6.86 -12.37 3.32
C PHE A 15 -5.97 -13.58 3.02
N GLY A 16 -6.09 -14.07 1.79
CA GLY A 16 -5.24 -15.13 1.24
C GLY A 16 -3.87 -14.59 0.82
N LEU A 17 -2.84 -15.44 0.90
CA LEU A 17 -1.49 -15.07 0.48
C LEU A 17 -1.38 -14.85 -1.04
N LEU A 18 -2.30 -15.41 -1.84
CA LEU A 18 -2.36 -15.19 -3.30
C LEU A 18 -2.68 -13.75 -3.67
N SER A 19 -3.32 -12.99 -2.78
CA SER A 19 -3.65 -11.59 -3.00
C SER A 19 -2.45 -10.66 -2.86
N ILE A 20 -1.31 -11.17 -2.37
CA ILE A 20 -0.11 -10.35 -2.15
C ILE A 20 0.72 -10.28 -3.43
N LYS A 21 0.90 -9.06 -3.95
CA LYS A 21 1.71 -8.79 -5.13
C LYS A 21 3.14 -9.36 -4.96
N ASN A 22 3.66 -9.94 -6.04
CA ASN A 22 4.97 -10.60 -6.12
C ASN A 22 5.13 -11.90 -5.32
N VAL A 23 4.08 -12.44 -4.70
CA VAL A 23 4.16 -13.72 -3.97
C VAL A 23 3.60 -14.86 -4.84
N GLY A 24 4.49 -15.71 -5.35
CA GLY A 24 4.12 -16.82 -6.23
C GLY A 24 3.56 -18.04 -5.49
N ILE A 25 2.80 -18.88 -6.20
CA ILE A 25 2.14 -20.09 -5.66
C ILE A 25 3.15 -21.01 -4.93
N GLY A 26 4.30 -21.29 -5.54
CA GLY A 26 5.31 -22.16 -4.92
C GLY A 26 5.88 -21.61 -3.60
N ALA A 27 5.99 -20.28 -3.47
CA ALA A 27 6.38 -19.65 -2.21
C ALA A 27 5.28 -19.84 -1.14
N ILE A 28 4.01 -19.65 -1.53
CA ILE A 28 2.84 -19.81 -0.65
C ILE A 28 2.73 -21.24 -0.14
N GLU A 29 2.81 -22.22 -1.04
CA GLU A 29 2.77 -23.64 -0.70
C GLU A 29 3.87 -23.99 0.28
N ARG A 30 5.11 -23.55 0.00
CA ARG A 30 6.25 -23.74 0.90
C ARG A 30 5.99 -23.14 2.29
N ILE A 31 5.49 -21.92 2.36
CA ILE A 31 5.17 -21.23 3.62
C ILE A 31 4.10 -21.99 4.42
N ILE A 32 3.06 -22.50 3.74
CA ILE A 32 1.96 -23.23 4.39
C ILE A 32 2.42 -24.61 4.86
N ILE A 33 3.18 -25.33 4.04
CA ILE A 33 3.74 -26.65 4.38
C ILE A 33 4.67 -26.53 5.59
N GLU A 34 5.63 -25.60 5.54
CA GLU A 34 6.58 -25.41 6.64
C GLU A 34 5.90 -24.99 7.93
N ARG A 35 4.82 -24.20 7.86
CA ARG A 35 4.07 -23.78 9.06
C ARG A 35 3.43 -24.96 9.81
N LYS A 36 3.27 -26.14 9.19
CA LYS A 36 2.78 -27.35 9.88
C LYS A 36 3.72 -27.83 10.99
N SER A 37 5.02 -27.51 10.92
CA SER A 37 5.99 -27.82 11.98
C SER A 37 5.96 -26.84 13.16
N GLY A 38 5.07 -25.84 13.13
CA GLY A 38 4.86 -24.89 14.21
C GLY A 38 4.76 -23.45 13.74
N GLN A 39 4.27 -22.55 14.59
CA GLN A 39 4.18 -21.13 14.28
C GLN A 39 5.58 -20.52 14.10
N TYR A 40 5.70 -19.56 13.18
CA TYR A 40 6.91 -18.78 13.00
C TYR A 40 7.06 -17.78 14.14
N ARG A 41 8.20 -17.82 14.83
CA ARG A 41 8.41 -17.01 16.06
C ARG A 41 9.01 -15.62 15.79
N SER A 42 9.76 -15.50 14.71
CA SER A 42 10.43 -14.27 14.30
C SER A 42 10.68 -14.28 12.79
N LEU A 43 11.04 -13.13 12.22
CA LEU A 43 11.45 -13.05 10.82
C LEU A 43 12.67 -13.94 10.54
N PHE A 44 13.61 -14.04 11.48
CA PHE A 44 14.76 -14.95 11.36
C PHE A 44 14.32 -16.42 11.31
N ASP A 45 13.42 -16.86 12.20
CA ASP A 45 12.90 -18.23 12.18
C ASP A 45 12.13 -18.52 10.89
N PHE A 46 11.35 -17.54 10.42
CA PHE A 46 10.66 -17.62 9.14
C PHE A 46 11.64 -17.85 7.99
N CYS A 47 12.59 -16.94 7.78
CA CYS A 47 13.59 -17.02 6.70
C CYS A 47 14.47 -18.28 6.79
N ARG A 48 14.75 -18.78 7.99
CA ARG A 48 15.52 -20.02 8.18
C ARG A 48 14.76 -21.27 7.71
N ARG A 49 13.45 -21.32 7.93
CA ARG A 49 12.61 -22.50 7.63
C ARG A 49 12.13 -22.52 6.17
N VAL A 50 11.83 -21.35 5.62
CA VAL A 50 11.39 -21.23 4.23
C VAL A 50 12.60 -21.12 3.31
N ASN A 51 12.70 -21.99 2.30
CA ASN A 51 13.85 -22.02 1.40
C ASN A 51 13.96 -20.70 0.61
N ASN A 52 15.14 -20.07 0.66
CA ASN A 52 15.43 -18.77 0.05
C ASN A 52 15.32 -18.76 -1.49
N GLN A 53 15.31 -19.92 -2.15
CA GLN A 53 15.11 -19.99 -3.61
C GLN A 53 13.66 -19.64 -4.03
N LEU A 54 12.66 -20.15 -3.29
CA LEU A 54 11.25 -19.87 -3.59
C LEU A 54 10.75 -18.61 -2.88
N VAL A 55 11.26 -18.35 -1.67
CA VAL A 55 10.92 -17.19 -0.86
C VAL A 55 12.12 -16.23 -0.86
N ASN A 56 12.33 -15.55 -1.99
CA ASN A 56 13.43 -14.62 -2.17
C ASN A 56 13.17 -13.27 -1.46
N LYS A 57 14.18 -12.37 -1.48
CA LYS A 57 14.09 -11.04 -0.87
C LYS A 57 12.86 -10.25 -1.31
N ARG A 58 12.52 -10.25 -2.61
CA ARG A 58 11.34 -9.54 -3.14
C ARG A 58 10.03 -10.08 -2.55
N VAL A 59 9.91 -11.41 -2.41
CA VAL A 59 8.76 -12.05 -1.76
C VAL A 59 8.68 -11.64 -0.29
N LEU A 60 9.81 -11.61 0.43
CA LEU A 60 9.85 -11.21 1.84
C LEU A 60 9.44 -9.76 2.04
N GLU A 61 9.95 -8.84 1.22
CA GLU A 61 9.55 -7.43 1.26
C GLU A 61 8.05 -7.25 1.02
N SER A 62 7.50 -7.96 0.03
CA SER A 62 6.04 -7.99 -0.22
C SER A 62 5.26 -8.49 0.99
N LEU A 63 5.67 -9.61 1.61
CA LEU A 63 4.99 -10.18 2.78
C LEU A 63 5.04 -9.24 3.99
N ILE A 64 6.18 -8.58 4.22
CA ILE A 64 6.36 -7.61 5.30
C ILE A 64 5.45 -6.40 5.07
N LYS A 65 5.53 -5.78 3.90
CA LYS A 65 4.75 -4.58 3.55
C LYS A 65 3.25 -4.85 3.56
N ALA A 66 2.82 -6.00 3.06
CA ALA A 66 1.43 -6.46 3.12
C ALA A 66 0.93 -6.81 4.53
N GLY A 67 1.80 -6.79 5.55
CA GLY A 67 1.43 -7.12 6.93
C GLY A 67 1.24 -8.62 7.20
N ALA A 68 1.70 -9.49 6.30
CA ALA A 68 1.65 -10.95 6.51
C ALA A 68 2.68 -11.42 7.55
N CYS A 69 3.74 -10.64 7.77
CA CYS A 69 4.71 -10.83 8.83
C CYS A 69 4.33 -9.95 10.03
N ASN A 70 3.75 -10.55 11.08
CA ASN A 70 3.47 -9.87 12.34
C ASN A 70 4.08 -10.68 13.48
N PHE A 71 5.27 -10.26 13.95
CA PHE A 71 6.00 -10.93 15.03
C PHE A 71 6.06 -10.01 16.26
N PRO A 72 5.94 -10.54 17.49
CA PRO A 72 5.80 -9.75 18.72
C PRO A 72 6.88 -8.68 18.94
N ASP A 73 8.13 -8.96 18.55
CA ASP A 73 9.29 -8.11 18.82
C ASP A 73 9.76 -7.31 17.59
N SER A 74 8.88 -7.08 16.61
CA SER A 74 9.27 -6.36 15.39
C SER A 74 8.12 -5.65 14.71
N ASN A 75 8.39 -4.47 14.17
CA ASN A 75 7.49 -3.77 13.24
C ASN A 75 7.98 -3.86 11.79
N ARG A 76 7.19 -3.37 10.83
CA ARG A 76 7.54 -3.49 9.40
C ARG A 76 8.82 -2.73 9.07
N ASN A 77 9.01 -1.53 9.61
CA ASN A 77 10.20 -0.73 9.35
C ASN A 77 11.47 -1.45 9.83
N GLN A 78 11.44 -1.96 11.06
CA GLN A 78 12.55 -2.74 11.64
C GLN A 78 12.87 -3.99 10.80
N MET A 79 11.84 -4.72 10.36
CA MET A 79 12.00 -5.89 9.51
C MET A 79 12.58 -5.55 8.14
N MET A 80 12.12 -4.47 7.51
CA MET A 80 12.62 -4.02 6.20
C MET A 80 14.10 -3.65 6.27
N ILE A 81 14.51 -2.86 7.27
CA ILE A 81 15.92 -2.47 7.44
C ILE A 81 16.80 -3.65 7.83
N GLY A 82 16.28 -4.59 8.65
CA GLY A 82 17.02 -5.75 9.12
C GLY A 82 17.08 -6.94 8.16
N LEU A 83 16.29 -6.93 7.07
CA LEU A 83 16.08 -8.09 6.20
C LEU A 83 17.38 -8.62 5.59
N ASP A 84 18.24 -7.74 5.06
CA ASP A 84 19.50 -8.14 4.42
C ASP A 84 20.43 -8.86 5.40
N ARG A 85 20.54 -8.33 6.62
CA ARG A 85 21.34 -8.95 7.69
C ARG A 85 20.79 -10.32 8.09
N ILE A 86 19.47 -10.49 8.10
CA ILE A 86 18.82 -11.78 8.37
C ILE A 86 19.16 -12.78 7.26
N LEU A 87 19.00 -12.38 6.00
CA LEU A 87 19.26 -13.25 4.84
C LEU A 87 20.72 -13.69 4.78
N GLU A 88 21.66 -12.78 5.07
CA GLU A 88 23.08 -13.11 5.15
C GLU A 88 23.36 -14.15 6.24
N LYS A 89 22.79 -13.97 7.44
CA LYS A 89 22.97 -14.91 8.57
C LYS A 89 22.38 -16.28 8.26
N VAL A 90 21.23 -16.34 7.59
CA VAL A 90 20.61 -17.60 7.15
C VAL A 90 21.49 -18.29 6.09
N GLY A 91 21.98 -17.55 5.09
CA GLY A 91 22.84 -18.10 4.04
C GLY A 91 24.17 -18.68 4.53
N ARG A 92 24.85 -17.98 5.47
CA ARG A 92 26.08 -18.47 6.12
C ARG A 92 25.85 -19.78 6.89
N ARG A 93 24.67 -19.98 7.48
CA ARG A 93 24.36 -21.21 8.20
C ARG A 93 24.07 -22.38 7.28
N SER A 94 23.35 -22.17 6.19
CA SER A 94 23.08 -23.22 5.22
C SER A 94 24.37 -23.77 4.61
N THR A 95 25.37 -22.90 4.39
CA THR A 95 26.70 -23.30 3.89
C THR A 95 27.54 -24.01 4.96
N ALA A 96 27.54 -23.52 6.20
CA ALA A 96 28.24 -24.16 7.32
C ALA A 96 27.66 -25.55 7.67
N HIS A 97 26.34 -25.72 7.65
CA HIS A 97 25.69 -27.00 7.95
C HIS A 97 26.00 -28.06 6.87
N ASN A 98 26.18 -27.63 5.61
CA ASN A 98 26.59 -28.50 4.51
C ASN A 98 28.06 -28.94 4.62
N GLN A 99 28.90 -28.18 5.33
CA GLN A 99 30.30 -28.55 5.61
C GLN A 99 30.48 -29.31 6.94
N LEU A 100 29.58 -29.13 7.90
CA LEU A 100 29.65 -29.70 9.26
C LEU A 100 28.86 -31.02 9.42
N SER A 101 28.21 -31.54 8.38
CA SER A 101 27.48 -32.82 8.43
C SER A 101 28.35 -34.06 8.73
N LEU A 102 29.66 -33.88 8.99
CA LEU A 102 30.58 -34.94 9.41
C LEU A 102 31.02 -34.86 10.88
N MET A 103 30.79 -33.75 11.59
CA MET A 103 31.16 -33.64 13.00
C MET A 103 30.23 -32.68 13.72
N ASP A 104 29.66 -33.20 14.80
CA ASP A 104 29.20 -32.44 15.97
C ASP A 104 27.69 -32.18 16.11
N SER A 105 27.05 -33.22 16.66
CA SER A 105 25.78 -33.20 17.35
C SER A 105 25.91 -32.61 18.77
N VAL A 106 26.46 -31.41 18.99
CA VAL A 106 26.41 -30.73 20.30
C VAL A 106 26.53 -29.21 20.16
N ILE A 107 25.49 -28.50 19.68
CA ILE A 107 25.39 -27.06 19.96
C ILE A 107 23.95 -26.70 20.30
N THR A 108 23.60 -26.87 21.57
CA THR A 108 22.50 -26.14 22.20
C THR A 108 22.94 -24.70 22.43
N GLU A 109 22.79 -23.85 21.42
CA GLU A 109 22.83 -22.40 21.60
C GLU A 109 21.41 -21.86 21.66
N THR A 110 21.11 -21.10 22.70
CA THR A 110 19.99 -20.17 22.78
C THR A 110 20.14 -19.17 21.64
N GLU A 111 19.61 -19.53 20.46
CA GLU A 111 19.72 -18.75 19.24
C GLU A 111 18.93 -17.45 19.37
N SER A 112 19.55 -16.43 19.96
CA SER A 112 19.09 -15.06 19.79
C SER A 112 19.13 -14.75 18.29
N GLY A 113 17.95 -14.58 17.70
CA GLY A 113 17.79 -14.16 16.30
C GLY A 113 18.64 -12.93 16.00
N ALA A 114 18.86 -12.62 14.71
CA ALA A 114 19.49 -11.34 14.39
C ALA A 114 18.67 -10.20 15.04
N LYS A 115 19.26 -9.48 15.99
CA LYS A 115 18.59 -8.33 16.62
C LYS A 115 18.30 -7.31 15.51
N LEU A 116 17.01 -7.05 15.31
CA LEU A 116 16.55 -5.98 14.43
C LEU A 116 16.92 -4.62 15.05
N PRO A 117 17.14 -3.59 14.21
CA PRO A 117 17.35 -2.24 14.72
C PRO A 117 16.11 -1.77 15.49
N SER A 118 16.30 -0.92 16.50
CA SER A 118 15.18 -0.26 17.17
C SER A 118 14.78 0.97 16.36
N LEU A 119 13.64 0.87 15.66
CA LEU A 119 13.06 1.94 14.85
C LEU A 119 11.55 2.05 15.10
N PRO A 120 10.95 3.24 15.02
CA PRO A 120 9.50 3.38 15.01
C PRO A 120 8.90 2.68 13.78
N GLU A 121 7.61 2.36 13.85
CA GLU A 121 6.87 1.85 12.69
C GLU A 121 6.76 2.96 11.61
N PHE A 122 6.49 2.57 10.37
CA PHE A 122 6.17 3.50 9.29
C PHE A 122 5.01 4.44 9.65
N ALA A 123 4.98 5.61 9.02
CA ALA A 123 3.86 6.52 9.18
C ALA A 123 2.56 5.85 8.68
N PRO A 124 1.39 6.16 9.27
CA PRO A 124 0.12 5.56 8.85
C PRO A 124 -0.17 5.69 7.34
N SER A 125 0.18 6.83 6.74
CA SER A 125 0.04 7.06 5.29
C SER A 125 0.90 6.12 4.45
N GLU A 126 2.12 5.80 4.91
CA GLU A 126 3.00 4.84 4.22
C GLU A 126 2.47 3.41 4.35
N LEU A 127 1.90 3.04 5.51
CA LEU A 127 1.26 1.74 5.69
C LEU A 127 0.06 1.56 4.75
N LEU A 128 -0.79 2.57 4.62
CA LEU A 128 -1.90 2.56 3.66
C LEU A 128 -1.40 2.43 2.22
N LEU A 129 -0.32 3.12 1.86
CA LEU A 129 0.29 2.99 0.54
C LEU A 129 0.79 1.56 0.29
N PHE A 130 1.38 0.90 1.31
CA PHE A 130 1.78 -0.50 1.19
C PHE A 130 0.58 -1.43 1.03
N GLU A 131 -0.52 -1.20 1.75
CA GLU A 131 -1.74 -1.99 1.56
C GLU A 131 -2.24 -1.84 0.11
N LYS A 132 -2.31 -0.62 -0.41
CA LYS A 132 -2.71 -0.38 -1.79
C LYS A 132 -1.75 -1.04 -2.79
N GLU A 133 -0.44 -0.87 -2.61
CA GLU A 133 0.56 -1.40 -3.54
C GLU A 133 0.62 -2.93 -3.56
N PHE A 134 0.55 -3.57 -2.38
CA PHE A 134 0.79 -5.01 -2.24
C PHE A 134 -0.49 -5.85 -2.14
N LEU A 135 -1.61 -5.26 -1.73
CA LEU A 135 -2.90 -5.95 -1.61
C LEU A 135 -3.94 -5.43 -2.61
N GLY A 136 -3.69 -4.27 -3.23
CA GLY A 136 -4.61 -3.63 -4.20
C GLY A 136 -5.73 -2.81 -3.55
N VAL A 137 -5.86 -2.87 -2.23
CA VAL A 137 -6.95 -2.26 -1.45
C VAL A 137 -6.42 -1.70 -0.14
N TYR A 138 -7.09 -0.70 0.43
CA TYR A 138 -6.85 -0.26 1.79
C TYR A 138 -7.67 -1.09 2.77
N LEU A 139 -7.02 -1.75 3.74
CA LEU A 139 -7.65 -2.64 4.70
C LEU A 139 -7.85 -1.99 6.07
N THR A 140 -6.89 -1.19 6.50
CA THR A 140 -6.87 -0.66 7.88
C THR A 140 -7.46 0.75 8.01
N GLY A 141 -7.68 1.44 6.90
CA GLY A 141 -8.29 2.77 6.85
C GLY A 141 -8.35 3.30 5.41
N HIS A 142 -8.68 4.57 5.23
CA HIS A 142 -8.68 5.24 3.94
C HIS A 142 -7.80 6.51 4.00
N PRO A 143 -7.07 6.88 2.93
CA PRO A 143 -6.26 8.11 2.93
C PRO A 143 -7.06 9.39 3.25
N LEU A 144 -8.37 9.37 2.98
CA LEU A 144 -9.28 10.48 3.30
C LEU A 144 -9.72 10.54 4.76
N ASP A 145 -9.49 9.50 5.57
CA ASP A 145 -9.95 9.48 6.96
C ASP A 145 -9.38 10.65 7.76
N ALA A 146 -8.12 11.01 7.53
CA ALA A 146 -7.46 12.17 8.13
C ALA A 146 -8.07 13.52 7.73
N TRP A 147 -8.86 13.56 6.65
CA TRP A 147 -9.41 14.77 6.04
C TRP A 147 -10.93 14.90 6.18
N ARG A 148 -11.63 13.86 6.65
CA ARG A 148 -13.11 13.81 6.68
C ARG A 148 -13.73 15.03 7.36
N GLU A 149 -13.25 15.39 8.55
CA GLU A 149 -13.80 16.52 9.30
C GLU A 149 -13.57 17.85 8.57
N ARG A 150 -12.37 18.06 8.02
CA ARG A 150 -12.06 19.27 7.25
C ARG A 150 -12.86 19.34 5.97
N PHE A 151 -13.07 18.23 5.28
CA PHE A 151 -13.87 18.18 4.05
C PHE A 151 -15.31 18.58 4.33
N ALA A 152 -15.91 18.04 5.40
CA ALA A 152 -17.24 18.42 5.85
C ALA A 152 -17.35 19.90 6.20
N GLN A 153 -16.35 20.48 6.88
CA GLN A 153 -16.35 21.90 7.26
C GLN A 153 -16.12 22.86 6.09
N ASN A 154 -15.47 22.43 5.02
CA ASN A 154 -15.09 23.29 3.89
C ASN A 154 -16.00 23.13 2.66
N GLY A 155 -17.16 22.46 2.82
CA GLY A 155 -18.14 22.31 1.73
C GLY A 155 -17.62 21.46 0.57
N ILE A 156 -16.80 20.45 0.85
CA ILE A 156 -16.41 19.46 -0.14
C ILE A 156 -17.63 18.61 -0.48
N THR A 157 -18.01 18.60 -1.75
CA THR A 157 -19.13 17.80 -2.26
C THR A 157 -18.71 16.33 -2.36
N PRO A 158 -19.46 15.38 -1.78
CA PRO A 158 -19.25 13.95 -1.98
C PRO A 158 -19.39 13.56 -3.44
N ILE A 159 -18.49 12.71 -3.95
CA ILE A 159 -18.49 12.32 -5.36
C ILE A 159 -19.76 11.54 -5.74
N GLY A 160 -20.31 10.77 -4.81
CA GLY A 160 -21.54 10.01 -5.00
C GLY A 160 -22.80 10.86 -5.19
N GLU A 161 -22.74 12.16 -4.92
CA GLU A 161 -23.87 13.10 -5.07
C GLU A 161 -23.82 13.88 -6.39
N LEU A 162 -22.76 13.72 -7.19
CA LEU A 162 -22.51 14.57 -8.37
C LEU A 162 -23.54 14.41 -9.48
N GLU A 163 -24.16 13.24 -9.63
CA GLU A 163 -25.19 13.02 -10.65
C GLU A 163 -26.49 13.79 -10.35
N GLU A 164 -26.75 14.10 -9.09
CA GLU A 164 -27.92 14.86 -8.65
C GLU A 164 -27.71 16.38 -8.76
N GLU A 165 -26.46 16.81 -8.97
CA GLU A 165 -26.08 18.21 -9.03
C GLU A 165 -26.33 18.81 -10.43
N PRO A 166 -26.76 20.09 -10.52
CA PRO A 166 -27.02 20.74 -11.80
C PRO A 166 -25.80 20.80 -12.72
N ASP A 167 -26.03 20.58 -14.01
CA ASP A 167 -25.01 20.75 -15.03
C ASP A 167 -24.39 22.16 -14.98
N GLY A 168 -23.06 22.22 -15.10
CA GLY A 168 -22.32 23.46 -15.02
C GLY A 168 -22.15 24.05 -13.62
N LYS A 169 -22.58 23.38 -12.55
CA LYS A 169 -22.33 23.84 -11.17
C LYS A 169 -20.82 23.87 -10.87
N ASP A 170 -20.39 24.94 -10.19
CA ASP A 170 -19.05 25.02 -9.61
C ASP A 170 -19.02 24.22 -8.29
N LEU A 171 -18.02 23.36 -8.16
CA LEU A 171 -17.89 22.41 -7.05
C LEU A 171 -16.48 22.44 -6.46
N LEU A 172 -16.38 22.00 -5.21
CA LEU A 172 -15.12 21.68 -4.56
C LEU A 172 -15.14 20.19 -4.19
N LEU A 173 -14.17 19.45 -4.71
CA LEU A 173 -14.06 18.00 -4.53
C LEU A 173 -12.79 17.66 -3.77
N GLY A 174 -12.84 16.60 -2.99
CA GLY A 174 -11.70 16.09 -2.24
C GLY A 174 -11.64 14.58 -2.37
N GLY A 175 -10.51 14.05 -2.80
CA GLY A 175 -10.40 12.62 -3.09
C GLY A 175 -8.96 12.17 -3.28
N VAL A 176 -8.78 10.89 -3.57
CA VAL A 176 -7.51 10.29 -3.96
C VAL A 176 -7.48 10.12 -5.47
N VAL A 177 -6.37 10.52 -6.11
CA VAL A 177 -6.19 10.26 -7.54
C VAL A 177 -5.72 8.82 -7.72
N THR A 178 -6.57 7.98 -8.29
CA THR A 178 -6.29 6.54 -8.51
C THR A 178 -5.74 6.25 -9.90
N GLU A 179 -6.01 7.12 -10.86
CA GLU A 179 -5.47 7.03 -12.22
C GLU A 179 -5.09 8.42 -12.75
N TRP A 180 -3.99 8.50 -13.49
CA TRP A 180 -3.53 9.73 -14.15
C TRP A 180 -3.02 9.42 -15.55
N ARG A 181 -3.74 9.92 -16.56
CA ARG A 181 -3.39 9.76 -17.98
C ARG A 181 -2.99 11.10 -18.59
N VAL A 182 -1.77 11.18 -19.11
CA VAL A 182 -1.33 12.33 -19.90
C VAL A 182 -1.87 12.19 -21.32
N ILE A 183 -2.54 13.22 -21.81
CA ILE A 183 -3.18 13.26 -23.12
C ILE A 183 -2.53 14.38 -23.93
N ASN A 184 -1.99 14.03 -25.10
CA ASN A 184 -1.50 15.02 -26.06
C ASN A 184 -2.67 15.47 -26.94
N THR A 185 -2.93 16.77 -26.96
CA THR A 185 -3.99 17.36 -27.79
C THR A 185 -3.53 17.45 -29.25
N LYS A 186 -4.50 17.61 -30.16
CA LYS A 186 -4.22 17.86 -31.59
C LYS A 186 -3.39 19.13 -31.83
N SER A 187 -3.43 20.08 -30.90
CA SER A 187 -2.62 21.32 -30.94
C SER A 187 -1.18 21.13 -30.42
N GLY A 188 -0.79 19.91 -30.02
CA GLY A 188 0.53 19.60 -29.47
C GLY A 188 0.71 19.98 -27.99
N SER A 189 -0.35 20.45 -27.32
CA SER A 189 -0.32 20.74 -25.89
C SER A 189 -0.62 19.46 -25.07
N GLN A 190 -0.18 19.42 -23.82
CA GLN A 190 -0.46 18.29 -22.93
C GLN A 190 -1.55 18.67 -21.94
N MET A 191 -2.50 17.76 -21.73
CA MET A 191 -3.49 17.81 -20.65
C MET A 191 -3.47 16.50 -19.87
N ALA A 192 -4.23 16.40 -18.78
CA ALA A 192 -4.42 15.14 -18.10
C ALA A 192 -5.90 14.82 -17.92
N GLY A 193 -6.25 13.55 -18.04
CA GLY A 193 -7.45 12.99 -17.44
C GLY A 193 -7.05 12.23 -16.18
N CYS A 194 -7.81 12.35 -15.11
CA CYS A 194 -7.57 11.56 -13.91
C CYS A 194 -8.87 11.02 -13.32
N LYS A 195 -8.76 9.90 -12.61
CA LYS A 195 -9.85 9.33 -11.83
C LYS A 195 -9.68 9.77 -10.38
N LEU A 196 -10.66 10.52 -9.88
CA LEU A 196 -10.72 10.94 -8.49
C LEU A 196 -11.71 10.03 -7.75
N GLU A 197 -11.30 9.44 -6.64
CA GLU A 197 -12.17 8.60 -5.80
C GLU A 197 -12.25 9.14 -4.37
N ASP A 198 -13.44 9.03 -3.79
CA ASP A 198 -13.69 9.24 -2.37
C ASP A 198 -14.41 8.04 -1.74
N LEU A 199 -14.93 8.18 -0.53
CA LEU A 199 -15.64 7.09 0.17
C LEU A 199 -17.02 6.77 -0.42
N THR A 200 -17.51 7.60 -1.35
CA THR A 200 -18.87 7.55 -1.91
C THR A 200 -18.90 7.20 -3.39
N GLY A 201 -17.83 7.49 -4.14
CA GLY A 201 -17.77 7.16 -5.56
C GLY A 201 -16.47 7.57 -6.24
N GLY A 202 -16.49 7.54 -7.57
CA GLY A 202 -15.38 7.98 -8.41
C GLY A 202 -15.87 8.81 -9.60
N VAL A 203 -15.10 9.82 -9.99
CA VAL A 203 -15.43 10.71 -11.12
C VAL A 203 -14.20 10.96 -11.99
N GLU A 204 -14.42 11.10 -13.29
CA GLU A 204 -13.38 11.56 -14.20
C GLU A 204 -13.19 13.08 -14.07
N VAL A 205 -11.93 13.50 -13.94
CA VAL A 205 -11.54 14.90 -13.89
C VAL A 205 -10.62 15.23 -15.06
N ILE A 206 -10.95 16.29 -15.79
CA ILE A 206 -10.15 16.82 -16.88
C ILE A 206 -9.32 18.00 -16.39
N VAL A 207 -8.01 17.90 -16.54
CA VAL A 207 -7.03 18.93 -16.20
C VAL A 207 -6.47 19.53 -17.48
N PHE A 208 -7.04 20.66 -17.91
CA PHE A 208 -6.66 21.34 -19.15
C PHE A 208 -5.20 21.81 -19.16
N PRO A 209 -4.59 22.06 -20.34
CA PRO A 209 -3.15 22.31 -20.45
C PRO A 209 -2.56 23.39 -19.55
N ARG A 210 -3.31 24.48 -19.33
CA ARG A 210 -2.87 25.58 -18.45
C ARG A 210 -2.70 25.12 -17.00
N LEU A 211 -3.66 24.35 -16.49
CA LEU A 211 -3.60 23.81 -15.13
C LEU A 211 -2.62 22.64 -15.06
N TYR A 212 -2.59 21.78 -16.08
CA TYR A 212 -1.67 20.65 -16.14
C TYR A 212 -0.21 21.10 -16.04
N ALA A 213 0.16 22.17 -16.76
CA ALA A 213 1.51 22.71 -16.73
C ALA A 213 1.97 23.16 -15.32
N THR A 214 1.06 23.52 -14.41
CA THR A 214 1.40 23.94 -13.04
C THR A 214 1.45 22.79 -12.04
N VAL A 215 0.82 21.65 -12.34
CA VAL A 215 0.70 20.52 -11.40
C VAL A 215 1.46 19.27 -11.81
N LYS A 216 1.89 19.17 -13.08
CA LYS A 216 2.53 17.97 -13.65
C LYS A 216 3.76 17.50 -12.87
N ASP A 217 4.56 18.43 -12.33
CA ASP A 217 5.82 18.10 -11.65
C ASP A 217 5.59 17.67 -10.18
N ASN A 218 4.38 17.94 -9.65
CA ASN A 218 3.99 17.62 -8.28
C ASN A 218 3.03 16.43 -8.18
N TYR A 219 2.66 15.81 -9.30
CA TYR A 219 1.80 14.63 -9.31
C TYR A 219 2.48 13.48 -8.57
N GLN A 220 1.77 12.90 -7.60
CA GLN A 220 2.16 11.67 -6.93
C GLN A 220 0.94 10.74 -6.85
N PRO A 221 1.08 9.45 -7.22
CA PRO A 221 0.02 8.48 -7.04
C PRO A 221 -0.46 8.40 -5.59
N ASP A 222 -1.73 8.05 -5.40
CA ASP A 222 -2.32 7.75 -4.09
C ASP A 222 -2.27 8.91 -3.07
N ARG A 223 -2.05 10.14 -3.54
CA ARG A 223 -2.18 11.35 -2.72
C ARG A 223 -3.58 11.92 -2.73
N VAL A 224 -3.94 12.50 -1.59
CA VAL A 224 -5.17 13.28 -1.44
C VAL A 224 -5.02 14.61 -2.17
N VAL A 225 -6.05 14.98 -2.91
CA VAL A 225 -6.13 16.22 -3.68
C VAL A 225 -7.45 16.92 -3.40
N VAL A 226 -7.41 18.26 -3.44
CA VAL A 226 -8.61 19.09 -3.51
C VAL A 226 -8.67 19.71 -4.89
N ILE A 227 -9.83 19.61 -5.54
CA ILE A 227 -10.08 20.07 -6.89
C ILE A 227 -11.25 21.04 -6.86
N LYS A 228 -11.05 22.25 -7.39
CA LYS A 228 -12.14 23.15 -7.73
C LYS A 228 -12.42 22.99 -9.22
N GLY A 229 -13.66 22.70 -9.57
CA GLY A 229 -14.01 22.45 -10.97
C GLY A 229 -15.47 22.68 -11.26
N LYS A 230 -15.79 22.60 -12.54
CA LYS A 230 -17.15 22.71 -13.06
C LYS A 230 -17.66 21.34 -13.42
N LEU A 231 -18.86 20.98 -12.94
CA LEU A 231 -19.53 19.75 -13.34
C LEU A 231 -19.96 19.82 -14.80
N GLU A 232 -19.80 18.73 -15.53
CA GLU A 232 -20.32 18.55 -16.88
C GLU A 232 -21.01 17.19 -16.98
N HIS A 233 -22.31 17.20 -17.26
CA HIS A 233 -23.10 16.01 -17.55
C HIS A 233 -22.76 15.48 -18.95
N GLN A 234 -22.75 14.16 -19.11
CA GLN A 234 -22.48 13.46 -20.36
C GLN A 234 -23.53 12.39 -20.60
N ASP A 235 -23.52 11.77 -21.78
CA ASP A 235 -24.46 10.68 -22.11
C ASP A 235 -24.37 9.51 -21.12
N GLU A 236 -23.18 9.25 -20.56
CA GLU A 236 -22.92 8.23 -19.53
C GLU A 236 -22.25 8.86 -18.30
N GLY A 237 -23.06 9.46 -17.43
CA GLY A 237 -22.64 9.98 -16.13
C GLY A 237 -22.10 11.41 -16.17
N VAL A 238 -21.20 11.74 -15.25
CA VAL A 238 -20.66 13.08 -15.06
C VAL A 238 -19.13 13.10 -15.14
N LYS A 239 -18.58 14.24 -15.57
CA LYS A 239 -17.15 14.57 -15.42
C LYS A 239 -16.99 15.94 -14.80
N VAL A 240 -15.77 16.24 -14.39
CA VAL A 240 -15.42 17.53 -13.78
C VAL A 240 -14.31 18.19 -14.57
N LEU A 241 -14.53 19.43 -14.97
CA LEU A 241 -13.51 20.27 -15.59
C LEU A 241 -12.74 21.03 -14.50
N ALA A 242 -11.50 20.62 -14.23
CA ALA A 242 -10.70 21.23 -13.17
C ALA A 242 -10.26 22.64 -13.54
N SER A 243 -10.53 23.59 -12.65
CA SER A 243 -10.06 24.98 -12.71
C SER A 243 -8.87 25.21 -11.76
N GLN A 244 -8.83 24.51 -10.63
CA GLN A 244 -7.73 24.50 -9.67
C GLN A 244 -7.55 23.09 -9.12
N LEU A 245 -6.30 22.73 -8.83
CA LEU A 245 -5.94 21.44 -8.24
C LEU A 245 -4.82 21.68 -7.23
N ARG A 246 -5.00 21.18 -6.00
CA ARG A 246 -4.02 21.28 -4.92
C ARG A 246 -3.84 19.94 -4.23
N TRP A 247 -2.63 19.41 -4.30
CA TRP A 247 -2.22 18.25 -3.51
C TRP A 247 -2.18 18.61 -2.02
N LEU A 248 -2.75 17.75 -1.19
CA LEU A 248 -2.60 17.87 0.25
C LEU A 248 -1.34 17.13 0.70
N GLU A 249 -0.64 17.71 1.67
CA GLU A 249 0.52 17.06 2.30
C GLU A 249 0.03 15.89 3.16
N SER A 250 0.79 14.81 3.24
CA SER A 250 0.39 13.60 3.99
C SER A 250 0.31 13.81 5.51
N GLU A 251 0.77 14.95 6.01
CA GLU A 251 0.61 15.37 7.39
C GLU A 251 -0.57 16.34 7.47
N ALA A 252 -1.60 15.98 8.25
CA ALA A 252 -2.60 16.97 8.67
C ALA A 252 -1.84 18.16 9.27
N PRO A 253 -1.95 19.39 8.74
CA PRO A 253 -1.22 20.50 9.32
C PRO A 253 -1.75 20.69 10.74
N ARG A 254 -0.83 20.83 11.70
CA ARG A 254 -1.14 21.05 13.11
C ARG A 254 -2.25 22.11 13.24
N PRO A 255 -3.19 21.97 14.18
CA PRO A 255 -4.16 23.02 14.44
C PRO A 255 -3.40 24.33 14.63
N LEU A 256 -3.83 25.38 13.92
CA LEU A 256 -3.33 26.73 14.14
C LEU A 256 -3.71 27.09 15.57
N SER A 257 -2.74 27.05 16.48
CA SER A 257 -2.80 27.70 17.79
C SER A 257 -2.68 29.20 17.63
#